data_AF-A0A1N7KGY9-F1
#
_entry.id   AF-A0A1N7KGY9-F1
#
_cell.length_a   1.000
_cell.length_b   1.000
_cell.length_c   1.000
_cell.angle_alpha   90.00
_cell.angle_beta   90.00
_cell.angle_gamma   90.00
#
_symmetry.space_group_name_H-M   'P 1'
#
loop_
_entity.id
_entity.type
_entity.pdbx_description
1 polymer ?
#
loop_
_entity_poly.entity_id
_entity_poly.type
_entity_poly.pdbx_seq_one_letter_code
_entity_poly.pdbx_strand_id
1 'polypeptide(L)'
;MNNNNGARLETYVIAGPRGSGIICLNGAAARLVQPGDIVIIISYVMLDKDEAEVYRPRVAVMGEGNRIEEMLVGEAHGAVKP
;
A
#
# COMPACT_ATOMS: atom_id res chain seq x y z
N MET A 1 -4.99 4.45 -2.33
CA MET A 1 -5.70 5.58 -1.69
C MET A 1 -4.72 6.74 -1.55
N ASN A 2 -5.14 7.98 -1.74
CA ASN A 2 -4.29 9.16 -1.58
C ASN A 2 -4.71 9.93 -0.31
N ASN A 3 -3.83 10.04 0.68
CA ASN A 3 -4.12 10.70 1.96
C ASN A 3 -4.12 12.22 1.86
N ASN A 4 -3.52 12.79 0.82
CA ASN A 4 -3.42 14.24 0.64
C ASN A 4 -4.71 14.82 0.05
N ASN A 5 -5.38 14.08 -0.83
CA ASN A 5 -6.55 14.60 -1.57
C ASN A 5 -7.81 13.70 -1.50
N GLY A 6 -7.73 12.55 -0.82
CA GLY A 6 -8.86 11.62 -0.65
C GLY A 6 -9.19 10.78 -1.88
N ALA A 7 -8.43 10.90 -2.99
CA ALA A 7 -8.71 10.13 -4.20
C ALA A 7 -8.53 8.62 -3.97
N ARG A 8 -9.45 7.86 -4.58
CA ARG A 8 -9.46 6.40 -4.57
C ARG A 8 -9.44 5.91 -6.02
N LEU A 9 -8.56 4.98 -6.31
CA LEU A 9 -8.45 4.35 -7.63
C LEU A 9 -7.97 2.91 -7.48
N GLU A 10 -8.27 2.11 -8.48
CA GLU A 10 -7.84 0.73 -8.61
C GLU A 10 -7.04 0.59 -9.91
N THR A 11 -5.90 -0.09 -9.83
CA THR A 11 -5.00 -0.32 -10.96
C THR A 11 -4.10 -1.52 -10.66
N TYR A 12 -3.25 -1.89 -11.61
CA TYR A 12 -2.28 -2.96 -11.48
C TYR A 12 -0.87 -2.41 -11.25
N VAL A 13 0.01 -3.27 -10.72
CA VAL A 13 1.42 -2.92 -10.47
C VAL A 13 2.30 -3.29 -11.66
N ILE A 14 3.31 -2.47 -11.91
CA ILE A 14 4.41 -2.75 -12.85
C ILE A 14 5.71 -2.71 -12.05
N ALA A 15 6.56 -3.71 -12.21
CA ALA A 15 7.81 -3.79 -11.45
C ALA A 15 8.77 -2.65 -11.83
N GLY A 16 9.19 -1.87 -10.83
CA GLY A 16 10.25 -0.89 -10.96
C GLY A 16 11.64 -1.47 -10.68
N PRO A 17 12.72 -0.71 -10.96
CA PRO A 17 14.08 -1.13 -10.62
C PRO A 17 14.25 -1.40 -9.12
N ARG A 18 14.88 -2.52 -8.77
CA ARG A 18 15.12 -2.93 -7.38
C ARG A 18 15.90 -1.84 -6.62
N GLY A 19 15.43 -1.50 -5.42
CA GLY A 19 16.11 -0.54 -4.54
C GLY A 19 15.91 0.94 -4.89
N SER A 20 15.16 1.25 -5.96
CA SER A 20 14.93 2.64 -6.39
C SER A 20 13.99 3.45 -5.49
N GLY A 21 13.12 2.78 -4.72
CA GLY A 21 12.06 3.42 -3.97
C GLY A 21 10.99 4.08 -4.85
N ILE A 22 10.96 3.78 -6.16
CA ILE A 22 10.03 4.45 -7.07
C ILE A 22 8.58 4.00 -6.83
N ILE A 23 7.71 4.98 -6.60
CA ILE A 23 6.26 4.83 -6.66
C ILE A 23 5.78 5.82 -7.71
N CYS A 24 5.33 5.30 -8.86
CA CYS A 24 4.96 6.11 -10.00
C CYS A 24 3.57 5.72 -10.50
N LEU A 25 2.65 6.68 -10.50
CA LEU A 25 1.33 6.52 -11.09
C LEU A 25 1.34 7.12 -12.49
N ASN A 26 1.20 6.26 -13.49
CA ASN A 26 1.31 6.63 -14.89
C ASN A 26 -0.06 6.89 -15.52
N GLY A 27 -0.07 7.61 -16.65
CA GLY A 27 -1.25 7.79 -17.49
C GLY A 27 -2.43 8.43 -16.74
N ALA A 28 -3.62 7.84 -16.87
CA ALA A 28 -4.84 8.38 -16.26
C ALA A 28 -4.74 8.50 -14.72
N ALA A 29 -3.98 7.62 -14.07
CA ALA A 29 -3.81 7.64 -12.61
C ALA A 29 -3.04 8.88 -12.11
N ALA A 30 -2.18 9.47 -12.96
CA ALA A 30 -1.45 10.71 -12.64
C ALA A 30 -2.38 11.93 -12.45
N ARG A 31 -3.65 11.84 -12.89
CA ARG A 31 -4.64 12.90 -12.65
C ARG A 31 -5.17 12.91 -11.21
N LEU A 32 -4.93 11.83 -10.45
CA LEU A 32 -5.46 11.63 -9.10
C LEU A 32 -4.37 11.64 -8.01
N VAL A 33 -3.09 11.63 -8.40
CA VAL A 33 -1.93 11.63 -7.50
C VAL A 33 -0.82 12.49 -8.10
N GLN A 34 -0.20 13.33 -7.28
CA GLN A 34 0.93 14.16 -7.65
C GLN A 34 2.23 13.71 -6.96
N PRO A 35 3.41 14.03 -7.52
CA PRO A 35 4.68 13.83 -6.82
C PRO A 35 4.65 14.49 -5.44
N GLY A 36 5.01 13.72 -4.39
CA GLY A 36 4.99 14.18 -3.00
C GLY A 36 3.73 13.81 -2.21
N ASP A 37 2.69 13.31 -2.86
CA ASP A 37 1.50 12.79 -2.15
C ASP A 37 1.84 11.51 -1.37
N ILE A 38 1.25 11.39 -0.18
CA ILE A 38 1.28 10.19 0.65
C ILE A 38 0.16 9.26 0.20
N VAL A 39 0.54 8.07 -0.25
CA VAL A 39 -0.40 7.07 -0.77
C VAL A 39 -0.33 5.79 0.04
N ILE A 40 -1.49 5.13 0.15
CA ILE A 40 -1.62 3.76 0.67
C ILE A 40 -1.91 2.84 -0.52
N ILE A 41 -1.07 1.82 -0.71
CA ILE A 41 -1.23 0.79 -1.74
C ILE A 41 -1.72 -0.50 -1.07
N ILE A 42 -2.81 -1.06 -1.57
CA ILE A 42 -3.45 -2.26 -1.00
C ILE A 42 -3.69 -3.26 -2.12
N SER A 43 -3.43 -4.53 -1.83
CA SER A 43 -3.85 -5.66 -2.64
C SER A 43 -4.79 -6.55 -1.85
N TYR A 44 -5.75 -7.17 -2.54
CA TYR A 44 -6.69 -8.11 -1.94
C TYR A 44 -6.46 -9.50 -2.52
N VAL A 45 -6.85 -10.51 -1.75
CA VAL A 45 -6.89 -11.91 -2.18
C VAL A 45 -8.24 -12.49 -1.75
N MET A 46 -8.82 -13.31 -2.61
CA MET A 46 -9.99 -14.11 -2.26
C MET A 46 -9.48 -15.39 -1.58
N LEU A 47 -10.01 -15.67 -0.40
CA LEU A 47 -9.64 -16.82 0.43
C LEU A 47 -10.90 -17.55 0.84
N ASP A 48 -10.80 -18.86 0.99
CA ASP A 48 -11.85 -19.62 1.67
C ASP A 48 -11.86 -19.26 3.15
N LYS A 49 -12.97 -19.55 3.83
CA LYS A 49 -13.18 -19.17 5.24
C LYS A 49 -12.01 -19.62 6.14
N ASP A 50 -11.62 -20.89 6.03
CA ASP A 50 -10.59 -21.48 6.88
C ASP A 50 -9.21 -20.84 6.61
N GLU A 51 -8.93 -20.47 5.36
CA GLU A 51 -7.72 -19.75 4.97
C GLU A 51 -7.72 -18.31 5.51
N ALA A 52 -8.87 -17.63 5.46
CA ALA A 52 -9.01 -16.25 5.94
C ALA A 52 -8.81 -16.13 7.46
N GLU A 53 -9.25 -17.12 8.24
CA GLU A 53 -9.06 -17.14 9.71
C GLU A 53 -7.57 -17.16 10.11
N VAL A 54 -6.75 -17.85 9.34
CA VAL A 54 -5.31 -17.99 9.60
C VAL A 54 -4.44 -17.04 8.77
N TYR A 55 -5.02 -16.32 7.81
CA TYR A 55 -4.29 -15.38 6.97
C TYR A 55 -3.64 -14.27 7.81
N ARG A 56 -2.42 -13.91 7.44
CA ARG A 56 -1.66 -12.82 8.08
C ARG A 56 -1.21 -11.85 7.00
N PRO A 57 -1.85 -10.67 6.84
CA PRO A 57 -1.41 -9.68 5.87
C PRO A 57 0.01 -9.22 6.19
N ARG A 58 0.74 -8.85 5.14
CA ARG A 58 2.05 -8.22 5.28
C ARG A 58 1.88 -6.74 5.08
N VAL A 59 2.30 -5.95 6.06
CA VAL A 59 2.20 -4.50 6.01
C VAL A 59 3.61 -3.93 6.08
N ALA A 60 3.96 -3.13 5.07
CA ALA A 60 5.21 -2.39 5.04
C ALA A 60 4.92 -0.95 5.45
N VAL A 61 5.45 -0.52 6.59
CA VAL A 61 5.41 0.88 7.01
C VAL A 61 6.57 1.59 6.32
N MET A 62 6.23 2.57 5.50
CA MET A 62 7.18 3.30 4.67
C MET A 62 7.63 4.58 5.39
N GLY A 63 8.93 4.80 5.44
CA GLY A 63 9.55 6.03 5.88
C GLY A 63 10.09 6.88 4.73
N GLU A 64 11.08 7.71 5.05
CA GLU A 64 11.67 8.64 4.09
C GLU A 64 12.32 7.94 2.89
N GLY A 65 12.13 8.53 1.70
CA GLY A 65 12.66 7.99 0.45
C GLY A 65 12.05 6.64 0.06
N ASN A 66 10.81 6.36 0.50
CA ASN A 66 10.10 5.10 0.26
C ASN A 66 10.92 3.87 0.71
N ARG A 67 11.63 4.02 1.84
CA ARG A 67 12.32 2.91 2.51
C ARG A 67 11.38 2.28 3.54
N ILE A 68 11.45 0.96 3.66
CA ILE A 68 10.67 0.24 4.66
C ILE A 68 11.34 0.46 6.02
N GLU A 69 10.59 1.03 6.97
CA GLU A 69 11.04 1.19 8.36
C GLU A 69 10.61 0.00 9.23
N GLU A 70 9.41 -0.52 9.00
CA GLU A 70 8.86 -1.64 9.76
C GLU A 70 8.11 -2.60 8.83
N MET A 71 8.30 -3.91 9.04
CA MET A 71 7.51 -4.97 8.42
C MET A 71 6.65 -5.61 9.50
N LEU A 72 5.34 -5.45 9.38
CA LEU A 72 4.36 -6.10 10.25
C LEU A 72 3.80 -7.36 9.58
N VAL A 73 3.54 -8.38 10.39
CA VAL A 73 2.88 -9.62 9.97
C VAL A 73 1.62 -9.79 10.81
N GLY A 74 0.47 -9.73 10.14
CA GLY A 74 -0.82 -9.60 10.80
C GLY A 74 -1.12 -8.16 11.18
N GLU A 75 -2.41 -7.80 11.12
CA GLU A 75 -2.92 -6.59 11.77
C GLU A 75 -3.83 -7.04 12.93
N ALA A 76 -3.68 -6.41 14.10
CA ALA A 76 -4.70 -6.50 15.12
C ALA A 76 -5.91 -5.69 14.63
N HIS A 77 -6.97 -6.38 14.21
CA HIS A 77 -8.22 -5.77 13.73
C HIS A 77 -8.65 -4.64 14.68
N GLY A 78 -8.55 -3.38 14.23
CA GLY A 78 -9.06 -2.22 14.97
C GLY A 78 -8.18 -1.67 16.10
N ALA A 79 -6.92 -2.11 16.26
CA ALA A 79 -6.03 -1.50 17.25
C ALA A 79 -5.34 -0.26 16.66
N VAL A 80 -5.94 0.92 16.86
CA VAL A 80 -5.23 2.20 16.72
C VAL A 80 -4.18 2.22 17.85
N LYS A 81 -2.88 2.19 17.50
CA LYS A 81 -1.84 2.50 18.49
C LYS A 81 -2.10 3.94 18.98
N PRO A 82 -2.14 4.17 20.31
CA PRO A 82 -2.46 5.48 20.89
C PRO A 82 -1.49 6.57 20.48
#